data_AF-A0A665V0C0-F1
#
_entry.id   AF-A0A665V0C0-F1
#
_cell.length_a   1.000
_cell.length_b   1.000
_cell.length_c   1.000
_cell.angle_alpha   90.00
_cell.angle_beta   90.00
_cell.angle_gamma   90.00
#
_symmetry.space_group_name_H-M   'P 1'
#
loop_
_entity.id
_entity.type
_entity.pdbx_description
1 polymer ?
#
loop_
_entity_poly.entity_id
_entity_poly.type
_entity_poly.pdbx_seq_one_letter_code
_entity_poly.pdbx_strand_id
1 'polypeptide(L)'
;NCPSSGSAPQTNTLWPSLPPSGTGFPAWSGRPTQPAPCWPGTQPAPVSVPPSTSPPAPIQAQIPTQAPTPIPVPTPAPDTSIHLNVPRWPAQPGWPYNPGQSGWPGQNPSLVPLHWLPPTSGPLSVPYNLNLARGVYDKMMLTILGNVKANPNMFTVNFLRGSDIAFHLNPRFNEGGKQVVVRNHKVGERWGAEERALKGPFPFAPGSPFEMKILCTHEAFRVAVNNIPLLEFQHRITELNQIDRINILHDVVLTYVNVETLP
;
A
#
# COMPACT_ATOMS: atom_id res chain seq x y z
N ASN A 1 7.75 57.46 16.77
CA ASN A 1 7.11 58.41 15.83
C ASN A 1 6.58 57.66 14.63
N CYS A 2 5.25 57.61 14.55
CA CYS A 2 4.42 57.15 13.41
C CYS A 2 4.45 58.19 12.25
N PRO A 3 3.67 58.03 11.16
CA PRO A 3 3.56 56.91 10.19
C PRO A 3 3.44 57.43 8.73
N SER A 4 3.09 56.57 7.76
CA SER A 4 2.01 56.87 6.78
C SER A 4 1.55 55.62 6.01
N SER A 5 0.25 55.54 5.76
CA SER A 5 -0.51 54.43 5.16
C SER A 5 -1.25 54.82 3.87
N GLY A 6 -1.30 53.88 2.91
CA GLY A 6 -2.40 53.65 1.93
C GLY A 6 -2.35 54.41 0.59
N SER A 7 -2.87 53.96 -0.57
CA SER A 7 -3.41 52.66 -1.05
C SER A 7 -3.66 52.75 -2.60
N ALA A 8 -3.27 51.71 -3.37
CA ALA A 8 -3.85 51.11 -4.63
C ALA A 8 -4.16 52.01 -5.89
N PRO A 9 -4.22 51.49 -7.17
CA PRO A 9 -4.78 50.19 -7.62
C PRO A 9 -4.00 49.40 -8.71
N GLN A 10 -4.53 48.21 -9.02
CA GLN A 10 -4.03 47.15 -9.92
C GLN A 10 -4.32 47.39 -11.43
N THR A 11 -3.56 46.76 -12.33
CA THR A 11 -4.05 45.76 -13.33
C THR A 11 -2.94 45.19 -14.25
N ASN A 12 -2.83 43.86 -14.21
CA ASN A 12 -2.77 42.87 -15.31
C ASN A 12 -1.64 42.79 -16.39
N THR A 13 -1.03 41.58 -16.40
CA THR A 13 -0.67 40.68 -17.55
C THR A 13 0.49 41.02 -18.52
N LEU A 14 1.51 40.13 -18.55
CA LEU A 14 1.95 39.28 -19.70
C LEU A 14 3.44 38.84 -19.58
N TRP A 15 3.68 37.52 -19.62
CA TRP A 15 4.97 36.90 -19.95
C TRP A 15 5.26 37.06 -21.47
N PRO A 16 6.53 37.00 -21.96
CA PRO A 16 7.16 35.70 -22.25
C PRO A 16 8.72 35.59 -22.11
N SER A 17 9.13 34.36 -21.78
CA SER A 17 10.33 33.59 -22.15
C SER A 17 11.65 34.24 -22.64
N LEU A 18 12.74 33.79 -22.00
CA LEU A 18 14.14 33.80 -22.48
C LEU A 18 14.33 33.05 -23.82
N PRO A 19 15.21 33.52 -24.73
CA PRO A 19 15.89 32.68 -25.71
C PRO A 19 17.31 32.31 -25.26
N PRO A 20 17.87 31.18 -25.75
CA PRO A 20 19.19 30.71 -25.37
C PRO A 20 20.32 31.31 -26.23
N SER A 21 21.51 31.32 -25.63
CA SER A 21 22.86 31.29 -26.20
C SER A 21 23.06 31.53 -27.71
N GLY A 22 23.82 32.59 -28.00
CA GLY A 22 25.03 32.50 -28.81
C GLY A 22 24.86 32.45 -30.32
N THR A 23 25.07 33.60 -30.98
CA THR A 23 26.05 33.81 -32.06
C THR A 23 25.85 35.19 -32.67
N GLY A 24 26.95 35.87 -32.98
CA GLY A 24 27.00 36.97 -33.97
C GLY A 24 26.83 38.38 -33.41
N PHE A 25 27.96 39.04 -33.10
CA PHE A 25 28.05 40.49 -33.25
C PHE A 25 28.12 40.84 -34.75
N PRO A 26 27.66 42.04 -35.14
CA PRO A 26 28.63 42.93 -35.75
C PRO A 26 28.72 44.28 -35.05
N ALA A 27 29.94 44.79 -35.06
CA ALA A 27 30.42 45.99 -34.42
C ALA A 27 29.70 47.27 -34.85
N TRP A 28 29.61 48.23 -33.92
CA TRP A 28 29.55 49.65 -34.24
C TRP A 28 30.60 50.42 -33.43
N SER A 29 31.12 51.44 -34.10
CA SER A 29 32.34 52.19 -33.81
C SER A 29 32.10 53.37 -32.86
N GLY A 30 33.11 53.63 -32.02
CA GLY A 30 33.40 54.97 -31.52
C GLY A 30 33.05 55.25 -30.05
N ARG A 31 34.02 55.09 -29.15
CA ARG A 31 34.44 56.16 -28.21
C ARG A 31 35.69 55.76 -27.39
N PRO A 32 36.55 56.73 -27.03
CA PRO A 32 37.78 56.48 -26.30
C PRO A 32 37.55 56.34 -24.78
N THR A 33 38.25 55.35 -24.23
CA THR A 33 38.78 55.19 -22.87
C THR A 33 38.28 56.14 -21.77
N GLN A 34 37.57 55.58 -20.78
CA GLN A 34 37.66 56.03 -19.38
C GLN A 34 38.19 54.88 -18.51
N PRO A 35 39.04 55.17 -17.50
CA PRO A 35 39.58 54.16 -16.60
C PRO A 35 38.50 53.70 -15.61
N ALA A 36 38.38 52.39 -15.44
CA ALA A 36 37.50 51.80 -14.43
C ALA A 36 38.04 52.12 -13.01
N PRO A 37 37.17 52.50 -12.05
CA PRO A 37 37.56 52.66 -10.66
C PRO A 37 37.76 51.30 -9.99
N CYS A 38 38.91 51.17 -9.34
CA CYS A 38 39.34 50.04 -8.52
C CYS A 38 38.46 49.88 -7.27
N TRP A 39 37.85 48.71 -7.10
CA TRP A 39 37.32 48.25 -5.81
C TRP A 39 38.21 47.10 -5.30
N PRO A 40 38.61 47.10 -4.01
CA PRO A 40 39.53 46.13 -3.45
C PRO A 40 38.88 44.75 -3.34
N GLY A 41 39.56 43.75 -3.90
CA GLY A 41 39.16 42.35 -3.83
C GLY A 41 39.20 41.81 -2.41
N THR A 42 38.16 41.07 -2.04
CA THR A 42 38.18 40.15 -0.90
C THR A 42 39.05 38.94 -1.25
N GLN A 43 40.15 38.74 -0.52
CA GLN A 43 40.95 37.52 -0.61
C GLN A 43 40.12 36.32 -0.08
N PRO A 44 40.07 35.19 -0.79
CA PRO A 44 39.65 33.92 -0.19
C PRO A 44 40.72 33.41 0.79
N ALA A 45 40.28 32.97 1.97
CA ALA A 45 41.12 32.30 2.96
C ALA A 45 41.76 31.01 2.39
N PRO A 46 42.94 30.59 2.87
CA PRO A 46 43.59 29.37 2.38
C PRO A 46 42.78 28.13 2.77
N VAL A 47 42.48 27.30 1.78
CA VAL A 47 41.86 25.98 1.95
C VAL A 47 42.91 25.04 2.55
N SER A 48 42.72 24.64 3.80
CA SER A 48 43.51 23.60 4.45
C SER A 48 43.19 22.23 3.85
N VAL A 49 44.17 21.65 3.15
CA VAL A 49 44.11 20.30 2.57
C VAL A 49 44.35 19.27 3.68
N PRO A 50 43.47 18.27 3.91
CA PRO A 50 43.78 17.17 4.82
C PRO A 50 44.86 16.26 4.23
N PRO A 51 45.71 15.61 5.05
CA PRO A 51 46.77 14.75 4.56
C PRO A 51 46.22 13.48 3.91
N SER A 52 46.88 13.02 2.85
CA SER A 52 46.59 11.77 2.14
C SER A 52 46.79 10.55 3.05
N THR A 53 45.74 9.78 3.29
CA THR A 53 45.83 8.47 3.93
C THR A 53 46.36 7.44 2.92
N SER A 54 47.52 6.86 3.23
CA SER A 54 48.05 5.69 2.52
C SER A 54 47.16 4.47 2.77
N PRO A 55 46.87 3.62 1.78
CA PRO A 55 46.14 2.38 2.00
C PRO A 55 46.98 1.38 2.81
N PRO A 56 46.38 0.57 3.68
CA PRO A 56 47.10 -0.47 4.42
C PRO A 56 47.55 -1.60 3.48
N ALA A 57 48.68 -2.22 3.82
CA ALA A 57 49.23 -3.38 3.11
C ALA A 57 48.28 -4.58 3.13
N PRO A 58 48.30 -5.46 2.11
CA PRO A 58 47.44 -6.64 2.08
C PRO A 58 47.83 -7.62 3.19
N ILE A 59 46.84 -7.99 4.00
CA ILE A 59 46.94 -9.04 5.02
C ILE A 59 47.05 -10.38 4.29
N GLN A 60 48.11 -11.15 4.57
CA GLN A 60 48.22 -12.54 4.11
C GLN A 60 47.09 -13.38 4.74
N ALA A 61 46.31 -14.06 3.89
CA ALA A 61 45.28 -14.99 4.33
C ALA A 61 45.91 -16.14 5.12
N GLN A 62 45.67 -16.18 6.43
CA GLN A 62 45.93 -17.37 7.24
C GLN A 62 44.90 -18.44 6.89
N ILE A 63 45.41 -19.64 6.61
CA ILE A 63 44.63 -20.85 6.33
C ILE A 63 43.78 -21.16 7.58
N PRO A 64 42.47 -21.43 7.47
CA PRO A 64 41.69 -21.84 8.62
C PRO A 64 42.17 -23.21 9.12
N THR A 65 42.65 -23.27 10.35
CA THR A 65 42.79 -24.52 11.10
C THR A 65 41.44 -25.24 11.14
N GLN A 66 41.42 -26.50 10.67
CA GLN A 66 40.22 -27.34 10.65
C GLN A 66 39.65 -27.48 12.07
N ALA A 67 38.35 -27.24 12.21
CA ALA A 67 37.60 -27.63 13.41
C ALA A 67 37.51 -29.17 13.46
N PRO A 68 37.66 -29.81 14.62
CA PRO A 68 37.49 -31.25 14.74
C PRO A 68 36.05 -31.64 14.41
N THR A 69 35.91 -32.61 13.51
CA THR A 69 34.64 -33.23 13.11
C THR A 69 33.93 -33.86 14.31
N PRO A 70 32.63 -33.62 14.54
CA PRO A 70 31.88 -34.40 15.51
C PRO A 70 31.70 -35.84 14.99
N ILE A 71 31.99 -36.81 15.87
CA ILE A 71 31.84 -38.25 15.63
C ILE A 71 30.35 -38.56 15.37
N PRO A 72 29.98 -39.38 14.36
CA PRO A 72 28.61 -39.80 14.16
C PRO A 72 28.15 -40.73 15.29
N VAL A 73 27.11 -40.33 16.02
CA VAL A 73 26.37 -41.19 16.94
C VAL A 73 25.40 -42.03 16.09
N PRO A 74 25.34 -43.36 16.22
CA PRO A 74 24.39 -44.18 15.48
C PRO A 74 22.96 -43.94 15.95
N THR A 75 22.07 -43.64 15.00
CA THR A 75 20.62 -43.52 15.14
C THR A 75 19.97 -44.89 15.35
N PRO A 76 19.05 -45.06 16.31
CA PRO A 76 18.08 -46.15 16.27
C PRO A 76 16.99 -45.87 15.22
N ALA A 77 16.56 -46.93 14.53
CA ALA A 77 15.52 -46.95 13.50
C ALA A 77 14.11 -46.58 14.04
N PRO A 78 13.11 -46.32 13.17
CA PRO A 78 11.84 -45.71 13.57
C PRO A 78 10.91 -46.75 14.20
N ASP A 79 10.28 -46.40 15.32
CA ASP A 79 9.18 -47.17 15.89
C ASP A 79 7.85 -46.57 15.44
N THR A 80 7.04 -47.42 14.82
CA THR A 80 5.68 -47.13 14.37
C THR A 80 4.73 -47.20 15.55
N SER A 81 4.15 -46.07 15.99
CA SER A 81 2.82 -46.08 16.65
C SER A 81 2.29 -44.67 16.89
N ILE A 82 1.21 -44.38 16.20
CA ILE A 82 0.38 -43.19 16.37
C ILE A 82 -0.60 -43.50 17.50
N HIS A 83 -0.61 -42.70 18.57
CA HIS A 83 -1.76 -42.62 19.48
C HIS A 83 -1.92 -41.16 19.95
N LEU A 84 -2.85 -40.43 19.32
CA LEU A 84 -3.34 -39.17 19.85
C LEU A 84 -4.31 -39.47 21.00
N ASN A 85 -4.00 -38.90 22.16
CA ASN A 85 -4.79 -38.95 23.38
C ASN A 85 -5.91 -37.90 23.30
N VAL A 86 -7.17 -38.33 23.31
CA VAL A 86 -8.36 -37.44 23.36
C VAL A 86 -8.92 -37.50 24.79
N PRO A 87 -9.17 -36.35 25.47
CA PRO A 87 -9.82 -36.38 26.78
C PRO A 87 -11.27 -36.87 26.68
N ARG A 88 -11.57 -37.90 27.47
CA ARG A 88 -12.85 -38.59 27.60
C ARG A 88 -13.79 -37.80 28.52
N TRP A 89 -14.95 -37.38 28.01
CA TRP A 89 -16.05 -36.85 28.84
C TRP A 89 -16.87 -38.00 29.46
N PRO A 90 -17.38 -37.88 30.70
CA PRO A 90 -18.09 -38.98 31.36
C PRO A 90 -19.53 -39.13 30.87
N ALA A 91 -19.98 -40.39 30.85
CA ALA A 91 -21.32 -40.82 30.44
C ALA A 91 -22.40 -40.49 31.49
N GLN A 92 -23.63 -40.25 31.02
CA GLN A 92 -24.86 -40.32 31.80
C GLN A 92 -25.91 -41.17 31.05
N PRO A 93 -26.87 -41.81 31.76
CA PRO A 93 -27.52 -43.04 31.30
C PRO A 93 -28.93 -42.86 30.70
N GLY A 94 -29.19 -43.65 29.64
CA GLY A 94 -30.40 -44.45 29.43
C GLY A 94 -31.70 -43.78 28.95
N TRP A 95 -32.16 -44.14 27.74
CA TRP A 95 -33.56 -44.40 27.36
C TRP A 95 -33.60 -45.39 26.17
N PRO A 96 -34.70 -46.14 25.95
CA PRO A 96 -34.70 -47.46 25.31
C PRO A 96 -35.00 -47.40 23.80
N TYR A 97 -34.57 -48.47 23.14
CA TYR A 97 -34.69 -48.76 21.71
C TYR A 97 -36.15 -48.85 21.21
N ASN A 98 -36.41 -48.37 19.99
CA ASN A 98 -37.54 -48.79 19.15
C ASN A 98 -36.99 -49.19 17.76
N PRO A 99 -37.40 -50.34 17.17
CA PRO A 99 -36.72 -50.93 16.02
C PRO A 99 -37.38 -50.48 14.71
N GLY A 100 -36.58 -49.94 13.79
CA GLY A 100 -37.02 -49.69 12.42
C GLY A 100 -36.40 -48.48 11.75
N GLN A 101 -35.08 -48.43 11.59
CA GLN A 101 -34.45 -47.77 10.44
C GLN A 101 -32.96 -48.13 10.37
N SER A 102 -32.54 -48.70 9.24
CA SER A 102 -31.15 -49.02 8.92
C SER A 102 -30.52 -47.86 8.13
N GLY A 103 -29.49 -47.22 8.70
CA GLY A 103 -28.64 -46.24 8.02
C GLY A 103 -27.79 -45.42 9.00
N TRP A 104 -26.48 -45.35 8.77
CA TRP A 104 -25.39 -44.90 9.67
C TRP A 104 -25.49 -43.48 10.29
N PRO A 105 -24.76 -43.18 11.39
CA PRO A 105 -25.12 -42.11 12.32
C PRO A 105 -24.39 -40.78 12.09
N GLY A 106 -25.08 -39.70 12.46
CA GLY A 106 -24.48 -38.48 12.98
C GLY A 106 -24.46 -37.32 12.00
N GLN A 107 -25.49 -36.47 12.06
CA GLN A 107 -25.35 -35.00 12.16
C GLN A 107 -26.65 -34.44 12.76
N ASN A 108 -26.58 -33.96 14.00
CA ASN A 108 -27.53 -32.97 14.50
C ASN A 108 -26.98 -31.61 14.05
N PRO A 109 -27.67 -30.83 13.19
CA PRO A 109 -27.18 -29.51 12.82
C PRO A 109 -27.36 -28.60 14.02
N SER A 110 -26.26 -28.33 14.71
CA SER A 110 -26.18 -27.17 15.58
C SER A 110 -26.37 -25.94 14.70
N LEU A 111 -27.41 -25.17 15.01
CA LEU A 111 -27.74 -23.88 14.43
C LEU A 111 -26.55 -22.93 14.56
N VAL A 112 -25.65 -22.95 13.58
CA VAL A 112 -24.70 -21.85 13.37
C VAL A 112 -25.48 -20.69 12.75
N PRO A 113 -25.36 -19.46 13.26
CA PRO A 113 -25.93 -18.30 12.58
C PRO A 113 -25.43 -18.25 11.13
N LEU A 114 -26.36 -18.11 10.17
CA LEU A 114 -26.10 -18.12 8.73
C LEU A 114 -25.01 -17.14 8.26
N HIS A 115 -24.66 -16.14 9.07
CA HIS A 115 -23.63 -15.15 8.74
C HIS A 115 -22.18 -15.66 8.89
N TRP A 116 -21.95 -16.86 9.43
CA TRP A 116 -20.62 -17.49 9.55
C TRP A 116 -20.39 -18.67 8.61
N LEU A 117 -21.36 -19.02 7.76
CA LEU A 117 -21.10 -19.98 6.69
C LEU A 117 -20.29 -19.26 5.59
N PRO A 118 -19.12 -19.78 5.18
CA PRO A 118 -18.44 -19.23 4.03
C PRO A 118 -19.39 -19.34 2.83
N PRO A 119 -19.51 -18.28 1.98
CA PRO A 119 -20.23 -18.41 0.73
C PRO A 119 -19.73 -19.66 0.01
N THR A 120 -20.62 -20.51 -0.47
CA THR A 120 -20.34 -21.75 -1.22
C THR A 120 -19.65 -21.51 -2.57
N SER A 121 -19.09 -20.32 -2.77
CA SER A 121 -18.31 -19.90 -3.92
C SER A 121 -16.84 -20.12 -3.57
N GLY A 122 -16.12 -20.91 -4.39
CA GLY A 122 -14.67 -21.02 -4.26
C GLY A 122 -13.96 -19.65 -4.31
N PRO A 123 -12.66 -19.59 -4.01
CA PRO A 123 -11.91 -18.33 -4.00
C PRO A 123 -12.06 -17.58 -5.34
N LEU A 124 -12.34 -16.29 -5.27
CA LEU A 124 -12.45 -15.43 -6.44
C LEU A 124 -11.04 -15.21 -7.02
N SER A 125 -10.94 -15.28 -8.35
CA SER A 125 -9.65 -15.14 -9.04
C SER A 125 -9.10 -13.72 -8.94
N VAL A 126 -7.78 -13.61 -8.77
CA VAL A 126 -7.03 -12.34 -8.78
C VAL A 126 -6.06 -12.38 -9.99
N PRO A 127 -6.08 -11.39 -10.90
CA PRO A 127 -6.78 -10.10 -10.81
C PRO A 127 -8.31 -10.22 -10.87
N TYR A 128 -8.98 -9.52 -9.95
CA TYR A 128 -10.44 -9.46 -9.88
C TYR A 128 -10.91 -8.15 -10.49
N ASN A 129 -11.93 -8.21 -11.35
CA ASN A 129 -12.52 -7.04 -11.99
C ASN A 129 -14.02 -7.05 -11.75
N LEU A 130 -14.55 -5.91 -11.31
CA LEU A 130 -15.97 -5.70 -11.07
C LEU A 130 -16.43 -4.49 -11.89
N ASN A 131 -17.47 -4.69 -12.71
CA ASN A 131 -18.12 -3.61 -13.45
C ASN A 131 -19.28 -3.05 -12.62
N LEU A 132 -19.39 -1.72 -12.60
CA LEU A 132 -20.42 -0.96 -11.89
C LEU A 132 -21.28 -0.23 -12.92
N ALA A 133 -22.45 -0.79 -13.24
CA ALA A 133 -23.32 -0.28 -14.31
C ALA A 133 -23.74 1.20 -14.15
N ARG A 134 -23.75 1.71 -12.91
CA ARG A 134 -24.12 3.10 -12.58
C ARG A 134 -22.95 3.97 -12.11
N GLY A 135 -21.72 3.46 -12.23
CA GLY A 135 -20.55 4.01 -11.55
C GLY A 135 -20.64 3.90 -10.03
N VAL A 136 -19.77 4.64 -9.32
CA VAL A 136 -19.90 4.81 -7.87
C VAL A 136 -20.86 5.95 -7.55
N TYR A 137 -21.46 5.91 -6.37
CA TYR A 137 -22.47 6.87 -5.94
C TYR A 137 -22.46 7.01 -4.42
N ASP A 138 -23.00 8.10 -3.92
CA ASP A 138 -23.15 8.32 -2.48
C ASP A 138 -23.87 7.14 -1.82
N LYS A 139 -23.40 6.74 -0.64
CA LYS A 139 -23.84 5.56 0.13
C LYS A 139 -23.50 4.20 -0.48
N MET A 140 -22.80 4.12 -1.61
CA MET A 140 -22.29 2.84 -2.12
C MET A 140 -21.22 2.29 -1.16
N MET A 141 -21.39 1.06 -0.69
CA MET A 141 -20.41 0.33 0.12
C MET A 141 -19.87 -0.86 -0.67
N LEU A 142 -18.55 -0.90 -0.85
CA LEU A 142 -17.82 -2.09 -1.30
C LEU A 142 -17.30 -2.85 -0.10
N THR A 143 -17.69 -4.12 0.04
CA THR A 143 -17.18 -5.04 1.06
C THR A 143 -16.31 -6.10 0.40
N ILE A 144 -15.08 -6.26 0.88
CA ILE A 144 -14.10 -7.24 0.41
C ILE A 144 -13.70 -8.12 1.61
N LEU A 145 -13.92 -9.43 1.49
CA LEU A 145 -13.34 -10.42 2.38
C LEU A 145 -12.26 -11.21 1.63
N GLY A 146 -11.16 -11.48 2.31
CA GLY A 146 -10.09 -12.28 1.75
C GLY A 146 -8.96 -12.52 2.73
N ASN A 147 -7.89 -13.11 2.22
CA ASN A 147 -6.65 -13.35 2.94
C ASN A 147 -5.50 -12.69 2.20
N VAL A 148 -4.58 -12.08 2.96
CA VAL A 148 -3.28 -11.69 2.43
C VAL A 148 -2.46 -12.96 2.16
N LYS A 149 -1.73 -13.02 1.05
CA LYS A 149 -0.82 -14.15 0.79
C LYS A 149 0.27 -14.24 1.87
N ALA A 150 0.91 -15.40 1.99
CA ALA A 150 1.92 -15.66 3.03
C ALA A 150 3.19 -14.79 2.90
N ASN A 151 3.58 -14.42 1.68
CA ASN A 151 4.76 -13.59 1.40
C ASN A 151 4.38 -12.38 0.54
N PRO A 152 3.63 -11.40 1.07
CA PRO A 152 3.09 -10.31 0.28
C PRO A 152 4.13 -9.21 0.08
N ASN A 153 4.21 -8.68 -1.14
CA ASN A 153 4.87 -7.39 -1.40
C ASN A 153 3.85 -6.27 -1.24
N MET A 154 2.73 -6.38 -1.95
CA MET A 154 1.64 -5.42 -1.92
C MET A 154 0.35 -6.00 -2.48
N PHE A 155 -0.76 -5.32 -2.23
CA PHE A 155 -1.96 -5.46 -3.05
C PHE A 155 -2.55 -4.11 -3.38
N THR A 156 -3.48 -4.08 -4.34
CA THR A 156 -4.12 -2.83 -4.76
C THR A 156 -5.61 -3.01 -4.92
N VAL A 157 -6.36 -1.99 -4.53
CA VAL A 157 -7.76 -1.79 -4.92
C VAL A 157 -7.82 -0.49 -5.73
N ASN A 158 -8.29 -0.58 -6.97
CA ASN A 158 -8.37 0.54 -7.89
C ASN A 158 -9.83 0.81 -8.25
N PHE A 159 -10.25 2.06 -8.19
CA PHE A 159 -11.50 2.55 -8.75
C PHE A 159 -11.19 3.31 -10.03
N LEU A 160 -11.68 2.83 -11.17
CA LEU A 160 -11.29 3.30 -12.50
C LEU A 160 -12.41 4.11 -13.16
N ARG A 161 -12.01 5.17 -13.86
CA ARG A 161 -12.83 5.97 -14.77
C ARG A 161 -12.17 5.95 -16.15
N GLY A 162 -12.65 5.12 -17.07
CA GLY A 162 -11.95 4.89 -18.33
C GLY A 162 -10.53 4.33 -18.07
N SER A 163 -9.49 4.98 -18.60
CA SER A 163 -8.09 4.63 -18.33
C SER A 163 -7.52 5.22 -17.04
N ASP A 164 -8.23 6.16 -16.41
CA ASP A 164 -7.79 6.84 -15.20
C ASP A 164 -8.11 6.01 -13.95
N ILE A 165 -7.37 6.26 -12.87
CA ILE A 165 -7.64 5.71 -11.54
C ILE A 165 -8.10 6.84 -10.63
N ALA A 166 -9.39 6.87 -10.30
CA ALA A 166 -9.98 7.86 -9.41
C ALA A 166 -9.53 7.66 -7.96
N PHE A 167 -9.39 6.40 -7.54
CA PHE A 167 -8.89 6.05 -6.23
C PHE A 167 -8.04 4.78 -6.31
N HIS A 168 -6.74 4.95 -6.02
CA HIS A 168 -5.77 3.87 -5.86
C HIS A 168 -5.51 3.68 -4.37
N LEU A 169 -5.77 2.49 -3.85
CA LEU A 169 -5.42 2.08 -2.49
C LEU A 169 -4.37 0.99 -2.58
N ASN A 170 -3.20 1.21 -1.98
CA ASN A 170 -2.07 0.30 -2.11
C ASN A 170 -1.34 0.06 -0.78
N PRO A 171 -1.77 -0.96 -0.02
CA PRO A 171 -1.00 -1.50 1.10
C PRO A 171 0.29 -2.14 0.61
N ARG A 172 1.42 -1.62 1.08
CA ARG A 172 2.78 -2.12 0.82
C ARG A 172 3.32 -2.70 2.13
N PHE A 173 3.74 -3.96 2.11
CA PHE A 173 4.22 -4.66 3.30
C PHE A 173 5.69 -4.35 3.62
N ASN A 174 6.43 -3.82 2.65
CA ASN A 174 7.79 -3.34 2.85
C ASN A 174 8.13 -2.22 1.86
N GLU A 175 8.32 -1.01 2.37
CA GLU A 175 8.90 0.12 1.68
C GLU A 175 10.02 0.69 2.57
N GLY A 176 11.26 0.31 2.28
CA GLY A 176 12.41 0.71 3.10
C GLY A 176 12.35 0.23 4.56
N GLY A 177 11.83 -0.98 4.79
CA GLY A 177 11.69 -1.56 6.12
C GLY A 177 10.42 -1.12 6.88
N LYS A 178 9.51 -0.38 6.22
CA LYS A 178 8.26 0.09 6.81
C LYS A 178 7.04 -0.42 6.05
N GLN A 179 5.96 -0.68 6.78
CA GLN A 179 4.65 -0.94 6.21
C GLN A 179 3.91 0.38 6.00
N VAL A 180 3.29 0.56 4.84
CA VAL A 180 2.59 1.80 4.48
C VAL A 180 1.35 1.50 3.65
N VAL A 181 0.34 2.35 3.75
CA VAL A 181 -0.81 2.34 2.82
C VAL A 181 -0.77 3.63 2.01
N VAL A 182 -0.41 3.51 0.74
CA VAL A 182 -0.36 4.62 -0.20
C VAL A 182 -1.73 4.79 -0.84
N ARG A 183 -2.22 6.03 -0.91
CA ARG A 183 -3.41 6.40 -1.68
C ARG A 183 -3.08 7.47 -2.67
N ASN A 184 -3.65 7.37 -3.86
CA ASN A 184 -3.48 8.38 -4.89
C ASN A 184 -4.59 8.28 -5.94
N HIS A 185 -4.47 9.11 -6.97
CA HIS A 185 -5.21 9.04 -8.22
C HIS A 185 -4.23 9.11 -9.38
N LYS A 186 -4.64 8.66 -10.56
CA LYS A 186 -3.84 8.67 -11.79
C LYS A 186 -4.72 9.18 -12.94
N VAL A 187 -4.29 10.26 -13.59
CA VAL A 187 -5.00 10.86 -14.72
C VAL A 187 -4.05 11.01 -15.90
N GLY A 188 -4.43 10.49 -17.07
CA GLY A 188 -3.62 10.59 -18.29
C GLY A 188 -2.19 10.07 -18.07
N GLU A 189 -2.08 8.89 -17.49
CA GLU A 189 -0.82 8.21 -17.12
C GLU A 189 0.05 8.88 -16.04
N ARG A 190 -0.42 9.99 -15.43
CA ARG A 190 0.33 10.70 -14.39
C ARG A 190 -0.29 10.49 -13.01
N TRP A 191 0.53 10.06 -12.06
CA TRP A 191 0.16 10.00 -10.65
C TRP A 191 0.09 11.40 -10.03
N GLY A 192 -0.87 11.60 -9.14
CA GLY A 192 -0.93 12.81 -8.31
C GLY A 192 -0.03 12.76 -7.08
N ALA A 193 -0.34 13.63 -6.10
CA ALA A 193 0.31 13.61 -4.80
C ALA A 193 -0.15 12.41 -3.96
N GLU A 194 0.79 11.64 -3.41
CA GLU A 194 0.49 10.51 -2.54
C GLU A 194 -0.02 10.95 -1.17
N GLU A 195 -0.96 10.18 -0.61
CA GLU A 195 -1.38 10.28 0.78
C GLU A 195 -1.00 9.01 1.53
N ARG A 196 -0.36 9.17 2.70
CA ARG A 196 0.22 8.06 3.47
C ARG A 196 -0.22 8.01 4.94
N ALA A 197 -0.78 9.11 5.47
CA ALA A 197 -1.23 9.19 6.86
C ALA A 197 -2.45 8.28 7.12
N LEU A 198 -2.45 7.56 8.24
CA LEU A 198 -3.51 6.65 8.66
C LEU A 198 -4.06 7.09 10.03
N LYS A 199 -5.32 6.77 10.31
CA LYS A 199 -5.95 6.99 11.64
C LYS A 199 -5.47 5.97 12.68
N GLY A 200 -4.78 4.92 12.24
CA GLY A 200 -4.29 3.82 13.08
C GLY A 200 -3.08 3.12 12.46
N PRO A 201 -2.68 1.95 12.99
CA PRO A 201 -1.55 1.19 12.48
C PRO A 201 -1.84 0.58 11.09
N PHE A 202 -0.81 0.02 10.46
CA PHE A 202 -0.98 -0.80 9.25
C PHE A 202 -1.85 -2.03 9.59
N PRO A 203 -2.99 -2.25 8.91
CA PRO A 203 -4.02 -3.16 9.40
C PRO A 203 -3.94 -4.58 8.81
N PHE A 204 -2.91 -4.88 8.00
CA PHE A 204 -2.79 -6.16 7.31
C PHE A 204 -1.58 -6.96 7.81
N ALA A 205 -1.70 -8.28 7.83
CA ALA A 205 -0.61 -9.18 8.18
C ALA A 205 -0.49 -10.31 7.15
N PRO A 206 0.74 -10.75 6.81
CA PRO A 206 0.95 -11.90 5.92
C PRO A 206 0.16 -13.14 6.35
N GLY A 207 -0.45 -13.83 5.39
CA GLY A 207 -1.25 -15.05 5.64
C GLY A 207 -2.58 -14.83 6.39
N SER A 208 -2.89 -13.59 6.80
CA SER A 208 -4.04 -13.31 7.68
C SER A 208 -5.28 -12.91 6.88
N PRO A 209 -6.49 -13.24 7.40
CA PRO A 209 -7.73 -12.77 6.82
C PRO A 209 -7.91 -11.27 7.07
N PHE A 210 -8.71 -10.62 6.23
CA PHE A 210 -9.16 -9.25 6.42
C PHE A 210 -10.59 -9.06 5.90
N GLU A 211 -11.30 -8.14 6.53
CA GLU A 211 -12.48 -7.48 5.97
C GLU A 211 -12.12 -6.03 5.66
N MET A 212 -12.33 -5.60 4.42
CA MET A 212 -12.20 -4.20 4.01
C MET A 212 -13.55 -3.69 3.55
N LYS A 213 -13.94 -2.53 4.07
CA LYS A 213 -15.15 -1.80 3.71
C LYS A 213 -14.76 -0.43 3.15
N ILE A 214 -15.20 -0.12 1.93
CA ILE A 214 -14.98 1.17 1.28
C ILE A 214 -16.33 1.80 1.00
N LEU A 215 -16.66 2.84 1.77
CA LEU A 215 -17.86 3.65 1.59
C LEU A 215 -17.55 4.83 0.68
N CYS A 216 -18.29 4.96 -0.41
CA CYS A 216 -18.36 6.19 -1.18
C CYS A 216 -19.35 7.13 -0.48
N THR A 217 -18.87 8.30 -0.05
CA THR A 217 -19.71 9.42 0.35
C THR A 217 -19.72 10.47 -0.76
N HIS A 218 -20.50 11.53 -0.56
CA HIS A 218 -20.49 12.69 -1.45
C HIS A 218 -19.11 13.36 -1.56
N GLU A 219 -18.29 13.37 -0.49
CA GLU A 219 -16.99 14.05 -0.47
C GLU A 219 -15.77 13.12 -0.65
N ALA A 220 -15.87 11.86 -0.19
CA ALA A 220 -14.70 11.00 -0.05
C ALA A 220 -15.00 9.50 -0.24
N PHE A 221 -13.93 8.72 -0.42
CA PHE A 221 -13.92 7.31 -0.07
C PHE A 221 -13.48 7.14 1.39
N ARG A 222 -14.31 6.53 2.22
CA ARG A 222 -14.00 6.19 3.61
C ARG A 222 -13.70 4.70 3.72
N VAL A 223 -12.54 4.36 4.29
CA VAL A 223 -12.07 2.97 4.36
C VAL A 223 -11.99 2.52 5.81
N ALA A 224 -12.56 1.36 6.09
CA ALA A 224 -12.39 0.63 7.35
C ALA A 224 -11.84 -0.77 7.06
N VAL A 225 -11.00 -1.27 7.96
CA VAL A 225 -10.47 -2.64 7.90
C VAL A 225 -10.73 -3.31 9.24
N ASN A 226 -11.30 -4.52 9.21
CA ASN A 226 -11.69 -5.29 10.39
C ASN A 226 -12.54 -4.45 11.36
N ASN A 227 -13.52 -3.73 10.81
CA ASN A 227 -14.42 -2.79 11.51
C ASN A 227 -13.74 -1.57 12.18
N ILE A 228 -12.45 -1.33 11.93
CA ILE A 228 -11.73 -0.16 12.44
C ILE A 228 -11.58 0.88 11.32
N PRO A 229 -12.07 2.12 11.49
CA PRO A 229 -11.85 3.19 10.52
C PRO A 229 -10.36 3.46 10.32
N LEU A 230 -9.91 3.42 9.07
CA LEU A 230 -8.49 3.46 8.73
C LEU A 230 -8.09 4.81 8.12
N LEU A 231 -8.86 5.30 7.14
CA LEU A 231 -8.53 6.50 6.37
C LEU A 231 -9.75 7.06 5.63
N GLU A 232 -9.60 8.28 5.15
CA GLU A 232 -10.49 8.91 4.17
C GLU A 232 -9.64 9.45 3.02
N PHE A 233 -10.14 9.35 1.80
CA PHE A 233 -9.52 9.89 0.59
C PHE A 233 -10.53 10.79 -0.11
N GLN A 234 -10.27 12.09 -0.10
CA GLN A 234 -11.16 13.08 -0.72
C GLN A 234 -11.22 12.86 -2.24
N HIS A 235 -12.41 13.01 -2.82
CA HIS A 235 -12.61 12.83 -4.25
C HIS A 235 -11.78 13.86 -5.04
N ARG A 236 -10.82 13.36 -5.82
CA ARG A 236 -10.05 14.16 -6.79
C ARG A 236 -10.66 14.11 -8.19
N ILE A 237 -11.40 13.05 -8.48
CA ILE A 237 -12.24 12.87 -9.65
C ILE A 237 -13.69 12.85 -9.13
N THR A 238 -14.50 13.81 -9.56
CA THR A 238 -15.83 14.05 -9.01
C THR A 238 -16.97 13.51 -9.89
N GLU A 239 -16.68 13.08 -11.12
CA GLU A 239 -17.62 12.37 -11.98
C GLU A 239 -17.82 10.93 -11.51
N LEU A 240 -18.37 10.76 -10.30
CA LEU A 240 -18.50 9.47 -9.61
C LEU A 240 -19.24 8.43 -10.46
N ASN A 241 -20.26 8.85 -11.19
CA ASN A 241 -21.03 8.01 -12.10
C ASN A 241 -20.21 7.46 -13.30
N GLN A 242 -19.02 8.01 -13.57
CA GLN A 242 -18.10 7.50 -14.59
C GLN A 242 -17.02 6.57 -14.01
N ILE A 243 -16.94 6.44 -12.68
CA ILE A 243 -16.06 5.47 -12.01
C ILE A 243 -16.74 4.10 -12.05
N ASP A 244 -16.57 3.38 -13.15
CA ASP A 244 -17.40 2.24 -13.54
C ASP A 244 -16.75 0.88 -13.31
N ARG A 245 -15.50 0.84 -12.84
CA ARG A 245 -14.78 -0.42 -12.62
C ARG A 245 -13.99 -0.42 -11.33
N ILE A 246 -13.94 -1.58 -10.69
CA ILE A 246 -13.06 -1.86 -9.57
C ILE A 246 -12.13 -3.01 -9.93
N ASN A 247 -10.82 -2.80 -9.75
CA ASN A 247 -9.82 -3.84 -9.95
C ASN A 247 -9.08 -4.13 -8.64
N ILE A 248 -9.03 -5.41 -8.26
CA ILE A 248 -8.25 -5.88 -7.11
C ILE A 248 -7.12 -6.77 -7.63
N LEU A 249 -5.88 -6.42 -7.31
CA LEU A 249 -4.68 -7.00 -7.89
C LEU A 249 -3.68 -7.45 -6.82
N HIS A 250 -2.76 -8.34 -7.23
CA HIS A 250 -1.58 -8.80 -6.51
C HIS A 250 -1.85 -9.71 -5.29
N ASP A 251 -1.26 -9.44 -4.12
CA ASP A 251 -0.95 -10.46 -3.11
C ASP A 251 -2.09 -10.74 -2.12
N VAL A 252 -3.29 -11.00 -2.65
CA VAL A 252 -4.48 -11.40 -1.90
C VAL A 252 -5.15 -12.62 -2.53
N VAL A 253 -5.91 -13.35 -1.72
CA VAL A 253 -6.89 -14.37 -2.13
C VAL A 253 -8.25 -13.85 -1.69
N LEU A 254 -9.18 -13.72 -2.63
CA LEU A 254 -10.49 -13.15 -2.35
C LEU A 254 -11.50 -14.26 -2.08
N THR A 255 -12.33 -14.08 -1.06
CA THR A 255 -13.41 -15.03 -0.70
C THR A 255 -14.79 -14.43 -0.96
N TYR A 256 -14.93 -13.11 -0.84
CA TYR A 256 -16.19 -12.42 -1.07
C TYR A 256 -15.94 -10.98 -1.50
N VAL A 257 -16.69 -10.53 -2.50
CA VAL A 257 -16.75 -9.13 -2.90
C VAL A 257 -18.22 -8.78 -3.14
N ASN A 258 -18.71 -7.75 -2.47
CA ASN A 258 -20.09 -7.31 -2.62
C ASN A 258 -20.20 -5.79 -2.64
N VAL A 259 -21.20 -5.32 -3.36
CA VAL A 259 -21.58 -3.91 -3.40
C VAL A 259 -23.00 -3.79 -2.89
N GLU A 260 -23.21 -2.91 -1.92
CA GLU A 260 -24.52 -2.58 -1.40
C GLU A 260 -24.71 -1.06 -1.31
N THR A 261 -25.96 -0.63 -1.17
CA THR A 261 -26.30 0.77 -0.86
C THR A 261 -26.70 0.84 0.60
N LEU A 262 -26.02 1.69 1.38
CA LEU A 262 -26.44 1.97 2.74
C LEU A 262 -27.72 2.83 2.76
N PRO A 263 -28.58 2.67 3.78
CA PRO A 263 -29.84 3.41 3.89
C PRO A 263 -29.67 4.94 3.96
#